data_AF-A0A6M1XTE9-F1
#
_entry.id   AF-A0A6M1XTE9-F1
#
_cell.length_a   1.000
_cell.length_b   1.000
_cell.length_c   1.000
_cell.angle_alpha   90.00
_cell.angle_beta   90.00
_cell.angle_gamma   90.00
#
_symmetry.space_group_name_H-M   'P 1'
#
loop_
_entity.id
_entity.type
_entity.pdbx_description
1 polymer ?
#
loop_
_entity_poly.entity_id
_entity_poly.type
_entity_poly.pdbx_seq_one_letter_code
_entity_poly.pdbx_strand_id
1 'polypeptide(L)'
;DNVLYIGSLSKILGSTTKIGWLSAPASVTKQIAEARKMMDVSLSIFPQMLAKMESEDPSFSEKITLLNKQVEQRATAVYQVFKSLSEWEVSPVKGGFYLWAHWCQGALKPEDWQVFLREGVLVAPSVAFSEKR
;
A
#
# COMPACT_ATOMS: atom_id res chain seq x y z
N ASP A 1 -25.56 -6.62 -2.63
CA ASP A 1 -24.70 -5.41 -2.65
C ASP A 1 -24.13 -5.08 -1.26
N ASN A 2 -23.16 -5.88 -0.78
CA ASN A 2 -22.56 -5.72 0.56
C ASN A 2 -21.05 -5.42 0.51
N VAL A 3 -20.55 -4.98 -0.65
CA VAL A 3 -19.12 -4.71 -0.86
C VAL A 3 -18.90 -3.23 -1.07
N LEU A 4 -17.90 -2.68 -0.38
CA LEU A 4 -17.41 -1.32 -0.55
C LEU A 4 -16.04 -1.39 -1.22
N TYR A 5 -15.94 -0.90 -2.45
CA TYR A 5 -14.67 -0.82 -3.17
C TYR A 5 -14.03 0.54 -2.93
N ILE A 6 -12.84 0.53 -2.32
CA ILE A 6 -12.07 1.74 -2.05
C ILE A 6 -10.84 1.72 -2.95
N GLY A 7 -10.70 2.76 -3.78
CA GLY A 7 -9.57 2.93 -4.69
C GLY A 7 -8.80 4.22 -4.42
N SER A 8 -7.55 4.26 -4.87
CA SER A 8 -6.68 5.45 -4.77
C SER A 8 -5.63 5.46 -5.87
N LEU A 9 -5.28 6.66 -6.35
CA LEU A 9 -4.19 6.86 -7.31
C LEU A 9 -2.83 7.08 -6.64
N SER A 10 -2.72 7.09 -5.31
CA SER A 10 -1.47 7.44 -4.61
C SER A 10 -0.29 6.53 -4.92
N LYS A 11 -0.52 5.31 -5.42
CA LYS A 11 0.54 4.34 -5.78
C LYS A 11 0.93 4.43 -7.26
N ILE A 12 0.17 5.19 -8.05
CA ILE A 12 0.34 5.37 -9.49
C ILE A 12 0.91 6.77 -9.74
N LEU A 13 0.28 7.80 -9.15
CA LEU A 13 0.63 9.22 -9.35
C LEU A 13 1.46 9.82 -8.21
N GLY A 14 1.78 9.02 -7.20
CA GLY A 14 2.58 9.44 -6.05
C GLY A 14 1.75 9.83 -4.82
N SER A 15 2.41 9.75 -3.65
CA SER A 15 1.78 9.88 -2.33
C SER A 15 1.13 11.25 -2.08
N THR A 16 1.55 12.29 -2.79
CA THR A 16 1.05 13.66 -2.67
C THR A 16 -0.27 13.89 -3.39
N THR A 17 -0.69 12.99 -4.30
CA THR A 17 -1.92 13.15 -5.08
C THR A 17 -3.15 13.23 -4.18
N LYS A 18 -3.17 12.55 -3.03
CA LYS A 18 -4.29 12.56 -2.05
C LYS A 18 -5.69 12.44 -2.69
N ILE A 19 -5.84 11.53 -3.65
CA ILE A 19 -7.13 11.20 -4.29
C ILE A 19 -7.46 9.72 -4.18
N GLY A 20 -8.75 9.46 -3.96
CA GLY A 20 -9.35 8.14 -3.96
C GLY A 20 -10.83 8.21 -4.26
N TRP A 21 -11.44 7.05 -4.48
CA TRP A 21 -12.85 6.90 -4.80
C TRP A 21 -13.46 5.75 -4.01
N LEU A 22 -14.78 5.79 -3.87
CA LEU A 22 -15.59 4.75 -3.24
C LEU A 22 -16.67 4.33 -4.24
N SER A 23 -16.75 3.02 -4.52
CA SER A 23 -17.90 2.41 -5.20
C SER A 23 -18.64 1.54 -4.19
N ALA A 24 -19.90 1.90 -3.94
CA ALA A 24 -20.72 1.37 -2.85
C ALA A 24 -22.22 1.53 -3.18
N PRO A 25 -23.13 0.80 -2.50
CA PRO A 25 -24.57 1.00 -2.63
C PRO A 25 -24.94 2.48 -2.45
N ALA A 26 -25.92 2.97 -3.22
CA ALA A 26 -26.28 4.39 -3.25
C ALA A 26 -26.60 4.97 -1.87
N SER A 27 -27.26 4.18 -1.00
CA SER A 27 -27.57 4.55 0.39
C SER A 27 -26.30 4.82 1.21
N VAL A 28 -25.29 3.97 1.08
CA VAL A 28 -24.00 4.10 1.78
C VAL A 28 -23.20 5.29 1.24
N THR A 29 -23.13 5.44 -0.08
CA THR A 29 -22.45 6.57 -0.73
C THR A 29 -23.04 7.90 -0.30
N LYS A 30 -24.37 8.00 -0.18
CA LYS A 30 -25.06 9.21 0.30
C LYS A 30 -24.70 9.53 1.75
N GLN A 31 -24.75 8.55 2.65
CA GLN A 31 -24.40 8.76 4.06
C GLN A 31 -22.94 9.22 4.23
N ILE A 32 -22.01 8.63 3.47
CA ILE A 32 -20.59 9.02 3.51
C ILE A 32 -20.39 10.44 2.95
N ALA A 33 -21.10 10.81 1.89
CA ALA A 33 -21.05 12.17 1.33
C ALA A 33 -21.58 13.23 2.33
N GLU A 34 -22.66 12.91 3.05
CA GLU A 34 -23.21 13.76 4.11
C GLU A 34 -22.23 13.89 5.29
N ALA A 35 -21.67 12.77 5.77
CA ALA A 35 -20.65 12.78 6.82
C ALA A 35 -19.41 13.61 6.44
N ARG A 36 -18.91 13.45 5.21
CA ARG A 36 -17.79 14.24 4.69
C ARG A 36 -18.08 15.74 4.71
N LYS A 37 -19.30 16.13 4.33
CA LYS A 37 -19.75 17.53 4.34
C LYS A 37 -19.81 18.08 5.76
N MET A 38 -20.29 17.30 6.72
CA MET A 38 -20.32 17.69 8.14
C MET A 38 -18.93 17.87 8.75
N MET A 39 -17.95 17.09 8.30
CA MET A 39 -16.55 17.18 8.73
C MET A 39 -15.77 18.33 8.07
N ASP A 40 -16.41 19.12 7.19
CA ASP A 40 -15.78 20.18 6.40
C ASP A 40 -14.52 19.74 5.63
N VAL A 41 -14.51 18.48 5.18
CA VAL A 41 -13.40 17.94 4.39
C VAL A 41 -13.52 18.47 2.97
N SER A 42 -12.79 19.56 2.68
CA SER A 42 -12.69 20.12 1.33
C SER A 42 -11.95 19.17 0.38
N LEU A 43 -12.44 19.05 -0.86
CA LEU A 43 -11.76 18.34 -1.93
C LEU A 43 -10.97 19.35 -2.77
N SER A 44 -9.65 19.21 -2.82
CA SER A 44 -8.85 20.00 -3.75
C SER A 44 -9.22 19.63 -5.19
N ILE A 45 -9.36 20.65 -6.05
CA ILE A 45 -9.60 20.47 -7.49
C ILE A 45 -8.36 19.90 -8.20
N PHE A 46 -7.16 20.19 -7.70
CA PHE A 46 -5.91 19.82 -8.37
C PHE A 46 -5.73 18.30 -8.50
N PRO A 47 -5.88 17.49 -7.44
CA PRO A 47 -5.91 16.03 -7.56
C PRO A 47 -6.98 15.49 -8.50
N GLN A 48 -8.15 16.13 -8.56
CA GLN A 48 -9.24 15.71 -9.44
C GLN A 48 -8.88 15.94 -10.90
N MET A 49 -8.20 17.05 -11.21
CA MET A 49 -7.66 17.29 -12.55
C MET A 49 -6.61 16.26 -12.94
N LEU A 50 -5.68 15.90 -12.04
CA LEU A 50 -4.68 14.86 -12.30
C LEU A 50 -5.33 13.51 -12.58
N ALA A 51 -6.32 13.11 -11.77
CA ALA A 51 -7.06 11.87 -12.00
C ALA A 51 -7.79 11.87 -13.35
N LYS A 52 -8.37 13.01 -13.74
CA LYS A 52 -9.00 13.16 -15.05
C LYS A 52 -7.99 13.00 -16.19
N MET A 53 -6.87 13.71 -16.12
CA MET A 53 -5.81 13.65 -17.14
C MET A 53 -5.32 12.21 -17.35
N GLU A 54 -5.13 11.45 -16.27
CA GLU A 54 -4.67 10.07 -16.35
C GLU A 54 -5.76 9.11 -16.82
N SER A 55 -7.03 9.37 -16.49
CA SER A 55 -8.16 8.60 -17.03
C SER A 55 -8.40 8.84 -18.51
N GLU A 56 -7.98 9.99 -19.04
CA GLU A 56 -8.09 10.36 -20.45
C GLU A 56 -6.81 10.01 -21.25
N ASP A 57 -5.74 9.59 -20.56
CA ASP A 57 -4.47 9.23 -21.19
C ASP A 57 -4.54 7.85 -21.84
N PRO A 58 -4.44 7.75 -23.18
CA PRO A 58 -4.49 6.46 -23.87
C PRO A 58 -3.31 5.54 -23.50
N SER A 59 -2.19 6.10 -23.03
CA SER A 59 -1.00 5.35 -22.60
C SER A 59 -1.08 4.83 -21.16
N PHE A 60 -2.15 5.17 -20.42
CA PHE A 60 -2.28 4.80 -19.00
C PHE A 60 -2.12 3.30 -18.75
N SER A 61 -2.72 2.46 -19.59
CA SER A 61 -2.59 0.99 -19.48
C SER A 61 -1.15 0.50 -19.63
N GLU A 62 -0.37 1.12 -20.53
CA GLU A 62 1.05 0.80 -20.72
C GLU A 62 1.88 1.25 -19.51
N LYS A 63 1.62 2.45 -18.98
CA LYS A 63 2.26 2.95 -17.76
C LYS A 63 2.03 2.01 -16.58
N ILE A 64 0.80 1.52 -16.38
CA ILE A 64 0.47 0.56 -15.32
C ILE A 64 1.18 -0.77 -15.53
N THR A 65 1.25 -1.26 -16.77
CA THR A 65 1.97 -2.51 -17.10
C THR A 65 3.45 -2.39 -16.78
N LEU A 66 4.08 -1.27 -17.16
CA LEU A 66 5.47 -0.98 -16.84
C LEU A 66 5.70 -0.89 -15.32
N LEU A 67 4.81 -0.18 -14.60
CA LEU A 67 4.88 -0.06 -13.15
C LEU A 67 4.79 -1.42 -12.46
N ASN A 68 3.86 -2.27 -12.88
CA ASN A 68 3.71 -3.63 -12.33
C ASN A 68 4.97 -4.46 -12.54
N LYS A 69 5.57 -4.41 -13.74
CA LYS A 69 6.83 -5.10 -14.05
C LYS A 69 7.97 -4.62 -13.14
N GLN A 70 8.08 -3.31 -12.91
CA GLN A 70 9.10 -2.74 -12.02
C GLN A 70 8.91 -3.18 -10.56
N VAL A 71 7.66 -3.19 -10.07
CA VAL A 71 7.33 -3.66 -8.72
C VAL A 71 7.63 -5.15 -8.57
N GLU A 72 7.26 -5.97 -9.55
CA GLU A 72 7.54 -7.41 -9.57
C GLU A 72 9.04 -7.72 -9.56
N GLN A 73 9.83 -6.98 -10.35
CA GLN A 73 11.30 -7.10 -10.35
C GLN A 73 11.89 -6.79 -8.97
N ARG A 74 11.46 -5.71 -8.33
CA ARG A 74 11.90 -5.35 -6.97
C ARG A 74 11.47 -6.38 -5.94
N ALA A 75 10.22 -6.84 -6.00
CA ALA A 75 9.68 -7.87 -5.12
C ALA A 75 10.49 -9.17 -5.23
N THR A 76 10.80 -9.58 -6.47
CA THR A 76 11.63 -10.77 -6.73
C THR A 76 13.02 -10.60 -6.15
N ALA A 77 13.67 -9.44 -6.34
CA ALA A 77 15.01 -9.18 -5.80
C ALA A 77 15.04 -9.30 -4.27
N VAL A 78 14.09 -8.67 -3.57
CA VAL A 78 14.00 -8.76 -2.10
C VAL A 78 13.73 -10.20 -1.65
N TYR A 79 12.84 -10.91 -2.33
CA TYR A 79 12.55 -12.31 -2.03
C TYR A 79 13.79 -13.21 -2.17
N GLN A 80 14.63 -13.02 -3.20
CA GLN A 80 15.85 -13.82 -3.38
C GLN A 80 16.86 -13.59 -2.25
N VAL A 81 16.96 -12.36 -1.71
CA VAL A 81 17.80 -12.08 -0.54
C VAL A 81 17.34 -12.92 0.64
N PHE A 82 16.05 -12.88 0.98
CA PHE A 82 15.52 -13.68 2.10
C PHE A 82 15.60 -15.18 1.87
N LYS A 83 15.47 -15.65 0.62
CA LYS A 83 15.62 -17.08 0.29
C LYS A 83 17.00 -17.63 0.65
N SER A 84 18.04 -16.79 0.67
CA SER A 84 19.39 -17.18 1.11
C SER A 84 19.59 -17.21 2.63
N LEU A 85 18.61 -16.72 3.41
CA LEU A 85 18.67 -16.65 4.87
C LEU A 85 17.77 -17.75 5.46
N SER A 86 18.36 -18.79 6.03
CA SER A 86 17.62 -19.96 6.53
C SER A 86 16.86 -19.67 7.83
N GLU A 87 17.21 -18.60 8.53
CA GLU A 87 16.59 -18.15 9.77
C GLU A 87 15.27 -17.41 9.55
N TRP A 88 14.97 -17.04 8.31
CA TRP A 88 13.76 -16.32 7.93
C TRP A 88 12.87 -17.17 7.02
N GLU A 89 11.59 -17.25 7.36
CA GLU A 89 10.56 -17.80 6.50
C GLU A 89 9.85 -16.66 5.74
N VAL A 90 9.83 -16.78 4.41
CA VAL A 90 9.21 -15.80 3.50
C VAL A 90 8.46 -16.48 2.38
N SER A 91 7.39 -15.84 1.90
CA SER A 91 6.65 -16.26 0.70
C SER A 91 6.85 -15.26 -0.45
N PRO A 92 6.80 -15.69 -1.72
CA PRO A 92 6.81 -14.79 -2.86
C PRO A 92 5.66 -13.78 -2.81
N VAL A 93 5.97 -12.50 -3.02
CA VAL A 93 4.99 -11.42 -3.06
C VAL A 93 4.26 -11.45 -4.40
N LYS A 94 2.94 -11.67 -4.37
CA LYS A 94 2.08 -11.71 -5.58
C LYS A 94 1.56 -10.34 -6.01
N GLY A 95 1.79 -9.30 -5.20
CA GLY A 95 1.37 -7.93 -5.46
C GLY A 95 1.58 -7.03 -4.25
N GLY A 96 1.56 -5.72 -4.49
CA GLY A 96 1.81 -4.71 -3.45
C GLY A 96 3.30 -4.39 -3.27
N PHE A 97 3.61 -3.68 -2.18
CA PHE A 97 4.94 -3.11 -1.91
C PHE A 97 5.64 -3.70 -0.68
N TYR A 98 5.00 -4.66 0.00
CA TYR A 98 5.47 -5.20 1.27
C TYR A 98 5.72 -6.70 1.16
N LEU A 99 6.80 -7.14 1.78
CA LEU A 99 7.10 -8.55 1.99
C LEU A 99 7.02 -8.82 3.50
N TRP A 100 6.34 -9.89 3.89
CA TRP A 100 6.29 -10.34 5.26
C TRP A 100 7.34 -11.42 5.50
N ALA A 101 8.21 -11.19 6.48
CA ALA A 101 9.26 -12.12 6.86
C ALA A 101 9.05 -12.57 8.31
N HIS A 102 9.06 -13.88 8.52
CA HIS A 102 8.91 -14.49 9.84
C HIS A 102 10.27 -14.97 10.34
N TRP A 103 10.64 -14.55 11.54
CA TRP A 103 11.88 -14.98 12.19
C TRP A 103 11.66 -16.31 12.92
N CYS A 104 12.46 -17.33 12.58
CA CYS A 104 12.24 -18.70 13.05
C CYS A 104 13.06 -19.07 14.30
N GLN A 105 13.99 -18.21 14.76
CA GLN A 105 14.90 -18.51 15.89
C GLN A 105 14.38 -18.04 17.24
N GLY A 106 13.06 -17.93 17.41
CA GLY A 106 12.40 -17.53 18.66
C GLY A 106 11.74 -16.15 18.60
N ALA A 107 11.42 -15.59 19.76
CA ALA A 107 10.73 -14.31 19.85
C ALA A 107 11.72 -13.14 19.77
N LEU A 108 11.48 -12.21 18.84
CA LEU A 108 12.19 -10.94 18.78
C LEU A 108 11.69 -9.99 19.87
N LYS A 109 12.63 -9.37 20.58
CA LYS A 109 12.39 -8.33 21.57
C LYS A 109 12.45 -6.94 20.92
N PRO A 110 11.91 -5.90 21.57
CA PRO A 110 12.02 -4.52 21.08
C PRO A 110 13.47 -4.08 20.78
N GLU A 111 14.44 -4.55 21.55
CA GLU A 111 15.86 -4.25 21.36
C GLU A 111 16.42 -4.80 20.04
N ASP A 112 15.91 -5.93 19.55
CA ASP A 112 16.42 -6.58 18.34
C ASP A 112 16.14 -5.72 17.09
N TRP A 113 15.07 -4.92 17.10
CA TRP A 113 14.77 -3.98 16.01
C TRP A 113 15.79 -2.85 15.88
N GLN A 114 16.46 -2.48 16.98
CA GLN A 114 17.52 -1.47 16.96
C GLN A 114 18.77 -1.96 16.21
N VAL A 115 18.99 -3.27 16.12
CA VAL A 115 20.08 -3.83 15.32
C VAL A 115 19.90 -3.43 13.85
N PHE A 116 18.70 -3.62 13.29
CA PHE A 116 18.42 -3.22 11.91
C PHE A 116 18.68 -1.74 11.67
N LEU A 117 18.21 -0.88 12.57
CA LEU A 117 18.40 0.57 12.44
C LEU A 117 19.88 0.96 12.47
N ARG A 118 20.69 0.33 13.35
CA ARG A 118 22.13 0.56 13.42
C ARG A 118 22.85 0.15 12.13
N GLU A 119 22.38 -0.91 11.49
CA GLU A 119 22.86 -1.38 10.18
C GLU A 119 22.24 -0.60 9.00
N GLY A 120 21.48 0.48 9.26
CA GLY A 120 20.87 1.31 8.22
C GLY A 120 19.67 0.68 7.52
N VAL A 121 19.09 -0.38 8.09
CA VAL A 121 17.92 -1.08 7.56
C VAL A 121 16.69 -0.70 8.37
N LEU A 122 15.70 -0.12 7.71
CA LEU A 122 14.40 0.17 8.32
C LEU A 122 13.43 -0.98 8.06
N VAL A 123 12.96 -1.59 9.15
CA VAL A 123 11.92 -2.63 9.13
C VAL A 123 10.76 -2.21 10.03
N ALA A 124 9.54 -2.60 9.65
CA ALA A 124 8.37 -2.33 10.45
C ALA A 124 8.03 -3.58 11.30
N PRO A 125 8.10 -3.50 12.64
CA PRO A 125 7.79 -4.63 13.50
C PRO A 125 6.35 -5.10 13.33
N SER A 126 6.12 -6.42 13.38
CA SER A 126 4.79 -7.01 13.21
C SER A 126 3.78 -6.53 14.26
N VAL A 127 4.25 -6.22 15.47
CA VAL A 127 3.45 -5.69 16.58
C VAL A 127 2.78 -4.35 16.27
N ALA A 128 3.28 -3.59 15.29
CA ALA A 128 2.63 -2.36 14.82
C ALA A 128 1.38 -2.64 13.97
N PHE A 129 1.23 -3.86 13.47
CA PHE A 129 0.14 -4.30 12.59
C PHE A 129 -0.77 -5.36 13.25
N SER A 130 -0.50 -5.76 14.49
CA SER A 130 -1.39 -6.65 15.25
C SER A 130 -2.56 -5.88 15.86
N GLU A 131 -3.75 -6.48 15.87
CA GLU A 131 -4.86 -5.94 16.64
C GLU A 131 -4.50 -5.93 18.14
N LYS A 132 -4.75 -4.80 18.80
CA LYS A 132 -4.79 -4.77 20.27
C LYS A 132 -6.01 -5.59 20.70
N ARG A 133 -5.81 -6.81 21.17
CA ARG A 133 -6.83 -7.52 21.95
C ARG A 133 -6.92 -6.94 23.35
#